data_AF-A0A2I0K3X3-F1
#
_entry.id   AF-A0A2I0K3X3-F1
#
_cell.length_a   1.000
_cell.length_b   1.000
_cell.length_c   1.000
_cell.angle_alpha   90.00
_cell.angle_beta   90.00
_cell.angle_gamma   90.00
#
_symmetry.space_group_name_H-M   'P 1'
#
loop_
_entity.id
_entity.type
_entity.pdbx_description
1 polymer ?
#
loop_
_entity_poly.entity_id
_entity_poly.type
_entity_poly.pdbx_seq_one_letter_code
_entity_poly.pdbx_strand_id
1 'polypeptide(L)'
;MERDLDDRGAAFLKQGETSQSLSISELFILQDGSVRPVLKAANPPVRANVLYMGTAYSEPISKAVREIFQPFFENAIWFQNSSLYHFSMFHASHHITPVPASDDEIEDEAIAIRAVAESACPLKIVLDRVVLTSTGVLLGCWQVASGTDPISIRAKLRAALPRAPEKQLYDAAILHTSLARLLGQPKSSSTDLHQTSDQLQFFHQLVDRLNNKIHGFKASVTELWYVEEYDVLALALDGRMKVRRFHLGCKDRS
;
A
#
# COMPACT_ATOMS: atom_id res chain seq x y z
N MET A 1 -7.66 -11.41 6.45
CA MET A 1 -7.61 -9.94 6.54
C MET A 1 -8.93 -9.37 7.05
N GLU A 2 -10.08 -9.83 6.56
CA GLU A 2 -11.40 -9.31 6.94
C GLU A 2 -11.71 -9.39 8.45
N ARG A 3 -11.43 -10.53 9.08
CA ARG A 3 -11.60 -10.69 10.54
C ARG A 3 -10.42 -10.20 11.38
N ASP A 4 -9.39 -9.61 10.77
CA ASP A 4 -8.16 -9.27 11.50
C ASP A 4 -8.42 -8.30 12.67
N LEU A 5 -9.28 -7.30 12.43
CA LEU A 5 -9.69 -6.35 13.47
C LEU A 5 -10.59 -7.01 14.52
N ASP A 6 -11.48 -7.93 14.14
CA ASP A 6 -12.35 -8.64 15.07
C ASP A 6 -11.56 -9.62 15.96
N ASP A 7 -10.62 -10.34 15.37
CA ASP A 7 -9.84 -11.39 16.02
C ASP A 7 -8.74 -10.80 16.92
N ARG A 8 -8.14 -9.66 16.54
CA ARG A 8 -6.99 -9.06 17.23
C ARG A 8 -7.27 -7.73 17.89
N GLY A 9 -8.43 -7.13 17.63
CA GLY A 9 -8.78 -5.80 18.09
C GLY A 9 -7.94 -4.69 17.44
N ALA A 10 -8.14 -3.45 17.90
CA ALA A 10 -7.38 -2.28 17.47
C ALA A 10 -5.99 -2.22 18.13
N ALA A 11 -5.11 -3.18 17.81
CA ALA A 11 -3.76 -3.28 18.38
C ALA A 11 -2.90 -2.02 18.15
N PHE A 12 -3.15 -1.29 17.06
CA PHE A 12 -2.54 0.02 16.78
C PHE A 12 -2.74 1.06 17.88
N LEU A 13 -3.74 0.89 18.76
CA LEU A 13 -3.98 1.78 19.90
C LEU A 13 -3.18 1.43 21.15
N LYS A 14 -2.67 0.20 21.27
CA LYS A 14 -2.03 -0.30 22.49
C LYS A 14 -0.52 -0.07 22.49
N GLN A 15 0.19 -0.43 21.42
CA GLN A 15 1.65 -0.29 21.29
C GLN A 15 2.16 -0.12 19.84
N GLY A 16 1.27 -0.12 18.83
CA GLY A 16 1.59 0.33 17.48
C GLY A 16 2.66 -0.48 16.73
N GLU A 17 2.63 -1.81 16.75
CA GLU A 17 3.49 -2.59 15.84
C GLU A 17 2.96 -2.56 14.40
N THR A 18 3.83 -2.42 13.41
CA THR A 18 3.48 -2.57 11.99
C THR A 18 3.78 -3.98 11.48
N SER A 19 3.18 -4.34 10.35
CA SER A 19 3.40 -5.62 9.66
C SER A 19 4.83 -5.83 9.13
N GLN A 20 5.73 -4.84 9.28
CA GLN A 20 7.10 -4.86 8.75
C GLN A 20 8.18 -4.78 9.84
N SER A 21 7.84 -5.17 11.07
CA SER A 21 8.76 -5.19 12.23
C SER A 21 9.26 -3.81 12.66
N LEU A 22 8.57 -2.74 12.25
CA LEU A 22 8.79 -1.37 12.70
C LEU A 22 7.61 -0.93 13.58
N SER A 23 7.87 -0.16 14.62
CA SER A 23 6.82 0.45 15.44
C SER A 23 6.26 1.72 14.78
N ILE A 24 5.03 2.08 15.09
CA ILE A 24 4.36 3.30 14.60
C ILE A 24 5.17 4.54 14.99
N SER A 25 5.73 4.57 16.20
CA SER A 25 6.59 5.66 16.69
C SER A 25 7.93 5.77 15.95
N GLU A 26 8.39 4.71 15.31
CA GLU A 26 9.56 4.76 14.43
C GLU A 26 9.26 5.29 13.03
N LEU A 27 7.99 5.26 12.63
CA LEU A 27 7.54 5.67 11.30
C LEU A 27 6.89 7.05 11.30
N PHE A 28 6.33 7.50 12.43
CA PHE A 28 5.56 8.74 12.52
C PHE A 28 5.85 9.50 13.81
N ILE A 29 5.87 10.83 13.68
CA ILE A 29 5.91 11.78 14.80
C ILE A 29 4.75 12.76 14.68
N LEU A 30 4.31 13.27 15.83
CA LEU A 30 3.40 14.42 15.87
C LEU A 30 4.23 15.70 15.91
N GLN A 31 4.13 16.51 14.86
CA GLN A 31 4.83 17.80 14.75
C GLN A 31 3.82 18.88 14.34
N ASP A 32 3.76 19.97 15.10
CA ASP A 32 2.87 21.12 14.85
C ASP A 32 1.39 20.74 14.76
N GLY A 33 0.96 19.73 15.54
CA GLY A 33 -0.42 19.22 15.47
C GLY A 33 -0.71 18.43 14.19
N SER A 34 0.30 17.99 13.45
CA SER A 34 0.15 17.15 12.26
C SER A 34 1.02 15.90 12.36
N VAL A 35 0.49 14.77 11.89
CA VAL A 35 1.29 13.55 11.74
C VAL A 35 2.28 13.75 10.60
N ARG A 36 3.56 13.51 10.88
CA ARG A 36 4.62 13.50 9.86
C ARG A 36 5.38 12.19 9.87
N PRO A 37 5.79 11.69 8.70
CA PRO A 37 6.63 10.50 8.61
C PRO A 37 8.04 10.80 9.12
N VAL A 38 8.66 9.80 9.74
CA VAL A 38 10.08 9.81 10.11
C VAL A 38 10.85 9.10 8.99
N LEU A 39 11.49 9.89 8.12
CA LEU A 39 12.26 9.35 7.01
C LEU A 39 13.65 8.90 7.50
N LYS A 40 13.92 7.60 7.35
CA LYS A 40 15.22 6.99 7.65
C LYS A 40 15.84 6.51 6.34
N ALA A 41 17.11 6.82 6.11
CA ALA A 41 17.80 6.35 4.91
C ALA A 41 17.84 4.82 4.86
N ALA A 42 17.52 4.25 3.69
CA ALA A 42 17.71 2.84 3.38
C ALA A 42 19.08 2.65 2.71
N ASN A 43 19.96 1.86 3.34
CA ASN A 43 21.27 1.54 2.79
C ASN A 43 21.56 0.04 2.95
N PRO A 44 21.60 -0.75 1.85
CA PRO A 44 21.34 -0.32 0.47
C PRO A 44 19.87 0.09 0.24
N PRO A 45 19.57 0.82 -0.85
CA PRO A 45 18.20 1.18 -1.20
C PRO A 45 17.30 -0.06 -1.37
N VAL A 46 16.04 0.06 -0.96
CA VAL A 46 15.02 -0.95 -1.20
C VAL A 46 14.58 -0.85 -2.66
N ARG A 47 14.45 -1.98 -3.35
CA ARG A 47 14.10 -2.03 -4.77
C ARG A 47 12.81 -2.83 -4.94
N ALA A 48 11.76 -2.14 -5.35
CA ALA A 48 10.40 -2.66 -5.38
C ALA A 48 9.76 -2.49 -6.76
N ASN A 49 8.89 -3.44 -7.10
CA ASN A 49 8.06 -3.44 -8.29
C ASN A 49 6.62 -3.27 -7.84
N VAL A 50 5.94 -2.26 -8.39
CA VAL A 50 4.57 -1.93 -8.00
C VAL A 50 3.73 -1.62 -9.23
N LEU A 51 2.47 -2.04 -9.20
CA LEU A 51 1.48 -1.54 -10.16
C LEU A 51 1.03 -0.16 -9.69
N TYR A 52 1.02 0.82 -10.59
CA TYR A 52 0.64 2.19 -10.25
C TYR A 52 -0.84 2.48 -10.51
N MET A 53 -1.49 3.16 -9.57
CA MET A 53 -2.84 3.71 -9.76
C MET A 53 -2.74 5.19 -10.10
N GLY A 54 -3.14 5.55 -11.33
CA GLY A 54 -3.15 6.93 -11.79
C GLY A 54 -4.04 7.85 -10.93
N THR A 55 -3.67 9.12 -10.84
CA THR A 55 -4.35 10.15 -10.02
C THR A 55 -5.83 10.33 -10.38
N ALA A 56 -6.19 10.15 -11.65
CA ALA A 56 -7.59 10.14 -12.09
C ALA A 56 -8.47 9.13 -11.34
N TYR A 57 -7.88 8.05 -10.80
CA TYR A 57 -8.56 7.04 -9.99
C TYR A 57 -8.28 7.20 -8.49
N SER A 58 -7.04 7.53 -8.11
CA SER A 58 -6.64 7.58 -6.69
C SER A 58 -7.13 8.83 -5.96
N GLU A 59 -7.22 9.99 -6.62
CA GLU A 59 -7.68 11.24 -5.98
C GLU A 59 -9.15 11.16 -5.51
N PRO A 60 -10.12 10.67 -6.31
CA PRO A 60 -11.49 10.47 -5.83
C PRO A 60 -11.58 9.55 -4.59
N ILE A 61 -10.77 8.49 -4.55
CA ILE A 61 -10.72 7.56 -3.42
C ILE A 61 -10.14 8.26 -2.19
N SER A 62 -8.99 8.94 -2.34
CA SER A 62 -8.35 9.70 -1.26
C SER A 62 -9.29 10.75 -0.68
N LYS A 63 -10.04 11.46 -1.53
CA LYS A 63 -11.07 12.42 -1.11
C LYS A 63 -12.16 11.75 -0.27
N ALA A 64 -12.70 10.61 -0.72
CA ALA A 64 -13.72 9.88 0.04
C ALA A 64 -13.21 9.41 1.41
N VAL A 65 -11.97 8.92 1.48
CA VAL A 65 -11.32 8.50 2.73
C VAL A 65 -11.17 9.69 3.68
N ARG A 66 -10.68 10.83 3.19
CA ARG A 66 -10.52 12.06 3.99
C ARG A 66 -11.86 12.56 4.53
N GLU A 67 -12.88 12.67 3.68
CA GLU A 67 -14.20 13.16 4.08
C GLU A 67 -14.84 12.31 5.20
N ILE A 68 -14.56 11.00 5.24
CA ILE A 68 -15.15 10.09 6.23
C ILE A 68 -14.31 10.03 7.51
N PHE A 69 -12.98 9.97 7.41
CA PHE A 69 -12.12 9.73 8.56
C PHE A 69 -11.55 11.00 9.20
N GLN A 70 -11.24 12.04 8.42
CA GLN A 70 -10.59 13.26 8.93
C GLN A 70 -11.35 13.93 10.11
N PRO A 71 -12.70 14.01 10.12
CA PRO A 71 -13.43 14.62 11.24
C PRO A 71 -13.18 13.95 12.59
N PHE A 72 -12.80 12.67 12.59
CA PHE A 72 -12.60 11.87 13.80
C PHE A 72 -11.13 11.72 14.19
N PHE A 73 -10.19 11.90 13.26
CA PHE A 73 -8.77 11.53 13.46
C PHE A 73 -7.75 12.63 13.11
N GLU A 74 -8.09 13.93 13.14
CA GLU A 74 -7.21 15.05 12.71
C GLU A 74 -5.69 14.82 12.89
N ASN A 75 -5.25 14.51 14.12
CA ASN A 75 -3.83 14.37 14.47
C ASN A 75 -3.40 12.91 14.68
N ALA A 76 -4.27 11.97 14.31
CA ALA A 76 -4.15 10.55 14.60
C ALA A 76 -4.35 9.70 13.34
N ILE A 77 -4.21 10.30 12.15
CA ILE A 77 -4.29 9.60 10.87
C ILE A 77 -3.20 10.10 9.90
N TRP A 78 -2.56 9.15 9.23
CA TRP A 78 -1.74 9.38 8.06
C TRP A 78 -2.55 9.04 6.81
N PHE A 79 -2.80 10.02 5.95
CA PHE A 79 -3.42 9.76 4.65
C PHE A 79 -2.33 9.48 3.63
N GLN A 80 -2.40 8.32 2.98
CA GLN A 80 -1.45 7.98 1.92
C GLN A 80 -1.54 9.03 0.80
N ASN A 81 -0.38 9.45 0.27
CA ASN A 81 -0.30 10.34 -0.88
C ASN A 81 -0.96 9.69 -2.10
N SER A 82 -2.02 10.30 -2.62
CA SER A 82 -2.79 9.78 -3.75
C SER A 82 -1.96 9.65 -5.03
N SER A 83 -0.93 10.49 -5.19
CA SER A 83 0.01 10.40 -6.32
C SER A 83 0.91 9.18 -6.28
N LEU A 84 0.92 8.43 -5.17
CA LEU A 84 1.72 7.23 -4.93
C LEU A 84 0.86 5.99 -4.64
N TYR A 85 -0.45 6.02 -4.91
CA TYR A 85 -1.28 4.82 -4.75
C TYR A 85 -0.77 3.72 -5.67
N HIS A 86 -0.55 2.55 -5.07
CA HIS A 86 0.10 1.45 -5.76
C HIS A 86 -0.37 0.10 -5.19
N PHE A 87 0.04 -0.96 -5.89
CA PHE A 87 -0.12 -2.34 -5.45
C PHE A 87 1.24 -3.01 -5.44
N SER A 88 1.66 -3.53 -4.30
CA SER A 88 2.95 -4.22 -4.20
C SER A 88 2.94 -5.51 -5.03
N MET A 89 3.89 -5.60 -5.96
CA MET A 89 4.04 -6.76 -6.83
C MET A 89 5.21 -7.62 -6.42
N PHE A 90 6.42 -7.05 -6.33
CA PHE A 90 7.62 -7.85 -6.09
C PHE A 90 8.78 -7.01 -5.56
N HIS A 91 9.49 -7.48 -4.54
CA HIS A 91 10.66 -6.80 -4.01
C HIS A 91 11.92 -7.50 -4.50
N ALA A 92 12.76 -6.77 -5.23
CA ALA A 92 14.12 -7.19 -5.59
C ALA A 92 15.08 -7.07 -4.39
N SER A 93 14.75 -6.22 -3.43
CA SER A 93 15.38 -6.14 -2.10
C SER A 93 14.35 -5.63 -1.07
N HIS A 94 14.55 -5.90 0.22
CA HIS A 94 13.77 -5.26 1.29
C HIS A 94 14.64 -4.99 2.52
N HIS A 95 14.22 -4.10 3.41
CA HIS A 95 15.03 -3.62 4.55
C HIS A 95 15.44 -4.72 5.54
N ILE A 96 14.65 -5.79 5.66
CA ILE A 96 14.97 -6.95 6.53
C ILE A 96 16.06 -7.86 5.92
N THR A 97 16.10 -7.98 4.60
CA THR A 97 17.06 -8.82 3.85
C THR A 97 17.59 -7.97 2.71
N PRO A 98 18.56 -7.09 3.02
CA PRO A 98 19.12 -6.19 2.03
C PRO A 98 19.82 -6.99 0.94
N VAL A 99 19.58 -6.61 -0.32
CA VAL A 99 20.27 -7.16 -1.48
C VAL A 99 20.96 -5.99 -2.19
N PRO A 100 22.26 -5.73 -1.92
CA PRO A 100 22.99 -4.68 -2.62
C PRO A 100 23.02 -4.92 -4.12
N ALA A 101 22.99 -3.87 -4.93
CA ALA A 101 23.18 -3.98 -6.38
C ALA A 101 24.07 -2.84 -6.87
N SER A 102 24.93 -3.10 -7.84
CA SER A 102 25.64 -2.03 -8.56
C SER A 102 24.70 -1.29 -9.52
N ASP A 103 25.14 -0.14 -10.05
CA ASP A 103 24.36 0.60 -11.05
C ASP A 103 24.08 -0.27 -12.28
N ASP A 104 25.06 -1.04 -12.76
CA ASP A 104 24.89 -1.96 -13.89
C ASP A 104 23.85 -3.05 -13.59
N GLU A 105 23.87 -3.62 -12.38
CA GLU A 105 22.89 -4.63 -11.95
C GLU A 105 21.48 -4.03 -11.86
N ILE A 106 21.35 -2.77 -11.42
CA ILE A 106 20.06 -2.07 -11.38
C ILE A 106 19.55 -1.79 -12.81
N GLU A 107 20.43 -1.47 -13.76
CA GLU A 107 20.06 -1.33 -15.17
C GLU A 107 19.59 -2.67 -15.77
N ASP A 108 20.28 -3.77 -15.48
CA ASP A 108 19.89 -5.11 -15.92
C ASP A 108 18.53 -5.52 -15.32
N GLU A 109 18.30 -5.27 -14.03
CA GLU A 109 17.01 -5.47 -13.37
C GLU A 109 15.92 -4.65 -14.08
N ALA A 110 16.17 -3.37 -14.37
CA ALA A 110 15.22 -2.50 -15.05
C ALA A 110 14.86 -2.96 -16.47
N ILE A 111 15.84 -3.47 -17.24
CA ILE A 111 15.62 -4.05 -18.57
C ILE A 111 14.74 -5.30 -18.46
N ALA A 112 15.04 -6.18 -17.52
CA ALA A 112 14.26 -7.40 -17.30
C ALA A 112 12.81 -7.08 -16.88
N ILE A 113 12.62 -6.11 -16.00
CA ILE A 113 11.28 -5.67 -15.55
C ILE A 113 10.50 -5.02 -16.70
N ARG A 114 11.15 -4.24 -17.56
CA ARG A 114 10.50 -3.70 -18.77
C ARG A 114 9.96 -4.82 -19.65
N ALA A 115 10.74 -5.87 -19.90
CA ALA A 115 10.28 -7.02 -20.67
C ALA A 115 9.08 -7.73 -20.03
N VAL A 116 9.02 -7.80 -18.69
CA VAL A 116 7.85 -8.31 -17.97
C VAL A 116 6.62 -7.42 -18.22
N ALA A 117 6.76 -6.09 -18.10
CA ALA A 117 5.68 -5.13 -18.32
C ALA A 117 5.11 -5.23 -19.76
N GLU A 118 5.98 -5.28 -20.76
CA GLU A 118 5.61 -5.46 -22.18
C GLU A 118 4.95 -6.82 -22.47
N SER A 119 5.07 -7.79 -21.57
CA SER A 119 4.41 -9.10 -21.70
C SER A 119 3.07 -9.19 -20.94
N ALA A 120 2.69 -8.15 -20.19
CA ALA A 120 1.51 -8.11 -19.35
C ALA A 120 0.48 -7.13 -19.91
N CYS A 121 -0.78 -7.54 -19.94
CA CYS A 121 -1.89 -6.72 -20.39
C CYS A 121 -2.30 -5.72 -19.29
N PRO A 122 -2.67 -4.49 -19.65
CA PRO A 122 -3.29 -3.54 -18.71
C PRO A 122 -4.46 -4.18 -17.95
N LEU A 123 -4.56 -3.86 -16.65
CA LEU A 123 -5.58 -4.42 -15.78
C LEU A 123 -6.78 -3.47 -15.68
N LYS A 124 -7.98 -4.04 -15.75
CA LYS A 124 -9.20 -3.38 -15.25
C LYS A 124 -9.53 -4.00 -13.92
N ILE A 125 -9.63 -3.15 -12.90
CA ILE A 125 -9.85 -3.58 -11.52
C ILE A 125 -11.10 -2.93 -10.94
N VAL A 126 -11.69 -3.59 -9.97
CA VAL A 126 -12.87 -3.14 -9.24
C VAL A 126 -12.55 -3.18 -7.75
N LEU A 127 -12.84 -2.10 -7.04
CA LEU A 127 -12.72 -2.06 -5.59
C LEU A 127 -13.81 -2.94 -4.97
N ASP A 128 -13.43 -4.09 -4.43
CA ASP A 128 -14.35 -5.03 -3.79
C ASP A 128 -14.76 -4.53 -2.42
N ARG A 129 -13.80 -4.13 -1.59
CA ARG A 129 -14.07 -3.56 -0.26
C ARG A 129 -12.87 -2.82 0.29
N VAL A 130 -13.10 -2.02 1.31
CA VAL A 130 -12.11 -1.47 2.22
C VAL A 130 -12.21 -2.22 3.54
N VAL A 131 -11.05 -2.56 4.11
CA VAL A 131 -10.93 -3.15 5.44
C VAL A 131 -9.98 -2.31 6.29
N LEU A 132 -10.23 -2.26 7.60
CA LEU A 132 -9.28 -1.73 8.58
C LEU A 132 -8.54 -2.90 9.23
N THR A 133 -7.21 -2.89 9.21
CA THR A 133 -6.41 -3.90 9.89
C THR A 133 -6.26 -3.59 11.39
N SER A 134 -5.93 -4.62 12.18
CA SER A 134 -5.54 -4.49 13.59
C SER A 134 -4.31 -3.60 13.83
N THR A 135 -3.50 -3.38 12.78
CA THR A 135 -2.35 -2.46 12.76
C THR A 135 -2.70 -1.05 12.26
N GLY A 136 -3.99 -0.76 12.08
CA GLY A 136 -4.52 0.56 11.77
C GLY A 136 -4.50 0.93 10.29
N VAL A 137 -4.19 0.01 9.37
CA VAL A 137 -4.15 0.33 7.93
C VAL A 137 -5.53 0.18 7.32
N LEU A 138 -6.00 1.23 6.64
CA LEU A 138 -7.13 1.15 5.73
C LEU A 138 -6.65 0.63 4.38
N LEU A 139 -7.06 -0.59 4.05
CA LEU A 139 -6.68 -1.28 2.82
C LEU A 139 -7.87 -1.34 1.87
N GLY A 140 -7.72 -0.81 0.66
CA GLY A 140 -8.62 -1.10 -0.45
C GLY A 140 -8.23 -2.45 -1.05
N CYS A 141 -9.16 -3.41 -1.07
CA CYS A 141 -9.02 -4.73 -1.65
C CYS A 141 -9.69 -4.79 -3.02
N TRP A 142 -8.95 -5.24 -4.04
CA TRP A 142 -9.36 -5.11 -5.43
C TRP A 142 -9.50 -6.47 -6.11
N GLN A 143 -10.50 -6.56 -6.97
CA GLN A 143 -10.68 -7.68 -7.89
C GLN A 143 -10.23 -7.30 -9.29
N VAL A 144 -9.62 -8.24 -9.99
CA VAL A 144 -9.23 -8.08 -11.39
C VAL A 144 -10.38 -8.52 -12.28
N ALA A 145 -10.96 -7.58 -13.02
CA ALA A 145 -12.03 -7.85 -13.97
C ALA A 145 -11.51 -8.30 -15.33
N SER A 146 -10.35 -7.78 -15.76
CA SER A 146 -9.67 -8.21 -17.00
C SER A 146 -8.19 -7.81 -16.98
N GLY A 147 -7.38 -8.42 -17.83
CA GLY A 147 -5.95 -8.15 -17.96
C GLY A 147 -5.10 -9.33 -17.49
N THR A 148 -3.79 -9.12 -17.30
CA THR A 148 -2.92 -10.17 -16.77
C THR A 148 -3.10 -10.28 -15.26
N ASP A 149 -3.32 -11.51 -14.78
CA ASP A 149 -3.48 -11.79 -13.37
C ASP A 149 -2.23 -11.40 -12.54
N PRO A 150 -2.38 -10.75 -11.37
CA PRO A 150 -1.27 -10.35 -10.49
C PRO A 150 -0.33 -11.50 -10.11
N ILE A 151 -0.84 -12.73 -9.94
CA ILE A 151 -0.01 -13.91 -9.64
C ILE A 151 0.91 -14.21 -10.82
N SER A 152 0.40 -14.07 -12.05
CA SER A 152 1.21 -14.26 -13.27
C SER A 152 2.29 -13.19 -13.41
N ILE A 153 1.99 -11.93 -13.09
CA ILE A 153 2.99 -10.85 -13.09
C ILE A 153 4.06 -11.12 -12.03
N ARG A 154 3.65 -11.49 -10.81
CA ARG A 154 4.55 -11.88 -9.70
C ARG A 154 5.47 -13.03 -10.08
N ALA A 155 4.96 -14.07 -10.73
CA ALA A 155 5.73 -15.22 -11.18
C ALA A 155 6.78 -14.81 -12.24
N LYS A 156 6.40 -13.98 -13.21
CA LYS A 156 7.32 -13.43 -14.22
C LYS A 156 8.41 -12.57 -13.59
N LEU A 157 8.05 -11.70 -12.63
CA LEU A 157 9.02 -10.88 -11.89
C LEU A 157 10.00 -11.75 -11.11
N ARG A 158 9.53 -12.80 -10.44
CA ARG A 158 10.40 -13.75 -9.72
C ARG A 158 11.39 -14.46 -10.64
N ALA A 159 10.94 -14.88 -11.83
CA ALA A 159 11.80 -15.50 -12.82
C ALA A 159 12.84 -14.51 -13.39
N ALA A 160 12.45 -13.24 -13.56
CA ALA A 160 13.30 -12.18 -14.08
C ALA A 160 14.33 -11.65 -13.07
N LEU A 161 14.07 -11.79 -11.77
CA LEU A 161 14.87 -11.20 -10.68
C LEU A 161 15.37 -12.30 -9.72
N PRO A 162 16.31 -13.17 -10.14
CA PRO A 162 16.70 -14.37 -9.40
C PRO A 162 17.42 -14.08 -8.07
N ARG A 163 17.95 -12.86 -7.91
CA ARG A 163 18.65 -12.43 -6.68
C ARG A 163 17.71 -11.90 -5.58
N ALA A 164 16.42 -11.78 -5.88
CA ALA A 164 15.45 -11.23 -4.95
C ALA A 164 15.30 -12.09 -3.68
N PRO A 165 14.95 -11.50 -2.53
CA PRO A 165 14.67 -12.26 -1.31
C PRO A 165 13.62 -13.36 -1.52
N GLU A 166 13.87 -14.54 -0.96
CA GLU A 166 12.95 -15.67 -1.11
C GLU A 166 11.57 -15.34 -0.54
N LYS A 167 11.56 -14.77 0.67
CA LYS A 167 10.37 -14.31 1.38
C LYS A 167 10.00 -12.91 0.89
N GLN A 168 8.77 -12.78 0.43
CA GLN A 168 8.22 -11.51 -0.02
C GLN A 168 7.31 -10.91 1.06
N LEU A 169 7.21 -9.58 1.11
CA LEU A 169 6.48 -8.83 2.14
C LEU A 169 5.03 -8.48 1.74
N TYR A 170 4.45 -9.22 0.80
CA TYR A 170 3.06 -9.05 0.36
C TYR A 170 2.32 -10.39 0.36
N ASP A 171 0.99 -10.34 0.43
CA ASP A 171 0.15 -11.52 0.22
C ASP A 171 0.04 -11.83 -1.29
N ALA A 172 0.46 -13.03 -1.68
CA ALA A 172 0.52 -13.44 -3.09
C ALA A 172 -0.85 -13.52 -3.77
N ALA A 173 -1.95 -13.63 -3.02
CA ALA A 173 -3.30 -13.75 -3.57
C ALA A 173 -4.04 -12.40 -3.65
N ILE A 174 -3.59 -11.38 -2.90
CA ILE A 174 -4.38 -10.16 -2.72
C ILE A 174 -3.76 -8.99 -3.48
N LEU A 175 -4.60 -8.32 -4.28
CA LEU A 175 -4.32 -6.99 -4.84
C LEU A 175 -4.90 -5.94 -3.89
N HIS A 176 -4.04 -5.16 -3.24
CA HIS A 176 -4.47 -4.15 -2.28
C HIS A 176 -3.69 -2.85 -2.40
N THR A 177 -4.32 -1.76 -1.94
CA THR A 177 -3.72 -0.42 -1.84
C THR A 177 -3.91 0.09 -0.42
N SER A 178 -2.84 0.61 0.19
CA SER A 178 -2.94 1.35 1.45
C SER A 178 -3.53 2.73 1.21
N LEU A 179 -4.67 3.02 1.82
CA LEU A 179 -5.41 4.28 1.63
C LEU A 179 -5.05 5.32 2.69
N ALA A 180 -4.93 4.86 3.94
CA ALA A 180 -4.55 5.65 5.10
C ALA A 180 -4.14 4.71 6.24
N ARG A 181 -3.56 5.27 7.29
CA ARG A 181 -3.20 4.58 8.52
C ARG A 181 -3.70 5.37 9.73
N LEU A 182 -4.53 4.74 10.55
CA LEU A 182 -4.90 5.22 11.87
C LEU A 182 -3.72 4.99 12.82
N LEU A 183 -3.35 6.02 13.56
CA LEU A 183 -2.19 6.07 14.44
C LEU A 183 -2.56 6.27 15.91
N GLY A 184 -3.82 6.56 16.19
CA GLY A 184 -4.28 6.86 17.54
C GLY A 184 -5.80 6.81 17.64
N GLN A 185 -6.29 7.17 18.83
CA GLN A 185 -7.72 7.14 19.14
C GLN A 185 -8.48 8.24 18.38
N PRO A 186 -9.77 8.01 18.05
CA PRO A 186 -10.64 9.07 17.56
C PRO A 186 -10.83 10.16 18.63
N LYS A 187 -11.23 11.37 18.21
CA LYS A 187 -11.54 12.49 19.11
C LYS A 187 -12.60 12.09 20.15
N SER A 188 -12.39 12.53 21.39
CA SER A 188 -13.16 12.20 22.61
C SER A 188 -14.65 12.62 22.61
N SER A 189 -15.16 13.23 21.54
CA SER A 189 -16.57 13.62 21.43
C SER A 189 -17.44 12.61 20.69
N SER A 190 -16.85 11.59 20.04
CA SER A 190 -17.60 10.46 19.49
C SER A 190 -17.63 9.32 20.52
N THR A 191 -18.54 9.46 21.49
CA THR A 191 -18.87 8.52 22.56
C THR A 191 -17.78 8.26 23.59
N ASP A 192 -18.21 8.23 24.85
CA ASP A 192 -17.60 7.58 26.00
C ASP A 192 -17.36 6.08 25.66
N LEU A 193 -16.39 5.79 24.79
CA LEU A 193 -15.99 4.46 24.36
C LEU A 193 -15.21 3.79 25.50
N HIS A 194 -15.88 3.61 26.65
CA HIS A 194 -15.30 2.97 27.85
C HIS A 194 -15.11 1.46 27.65
N GLN A 195 -15.72 0.88 26.61
CA GLN A 195 -15.64 -0.55 26.30
C GLN A 195 -15.05 -0.79 24.92
N THR A 196 -14.19 -1.82 24.82
CA THR A 196 -13.52 -2.23 23.56
C THR A 196 -14.51 -2.59 22.45
N SER A 197 -15.70 -3.08 22.80
CA SER A 197 -16.78 -3.41 21.84
C SER A 197 -17.30 -2.17 21.12
N ASP A 198 -17.56 -1.08 21.85
CA ASP A 198 -18.10 0.15 21.26
C ASP A 198 -17.10 0.78 20.29
N GLN A 199 -15.81 0.68 20.61
CA GLN A 199 -14.73 1.18 19.77
C GLN A 199 -14.60 0.39 18.45
N LEU A 200 -14.71 -0.94 18.52
CA LEU A 200 -14.73 -1.78 17.31
C LEU A 200 -15.96 -1.48 16.45
N GLN A 201 -17.13 -1.34 17.07
CA GLN A 201 -18.35 -0.96 16.35
C GLN A 201 -18.20 0.39 15.64
N PHE A 202 -17.57 1.38 16.29
CA PHE A 202 -17.31 2.68 15.69
C PHE A 202 -16.40 2.57 14.44
N PHE A 203 -15.32 1.78 14.52
CA PHE A 203 -14.46 1.55 13.36
C PHE A 203 -15.20 0.85 12.22
N HIS A 204 -16.00 -0.17 12.51
CA HIS A 204 -16.84 -0.86 11.53
C HIS A 204 -17.80 0.11 10.84
N GLN A 205 -18.48 0.99 11.60
CA GLN A 205 -19.37 2.00 11.02
C GLN A 205 -18.66 2.95 10.04
N LEU A 206 -17.42 3.37 10.35
CA LEU A 206 -16.66 4.22 9.43
C LEU A 206 -16.24 3.48 8.16
N VAL A 207 -15.80 2.23 8.30
CA VAL A 207 -15.45 1.36 7.17
C VAL A 207 -16.67 1.07 6.30
N ASP A 208 -17.83 0.78 6.88
CA ASP A 208 -19.10 0.56 6.18
C ASP A 208 -19.53 1.81 5.41
N ARG A 209 -19.45 2.99 6.03
CA ARG A 209 -19.73 4.26 5.36
C ARG A 209 -18.82 4.49 4.15
N LEU A 210 -17.54 4.14 4.27
CA LEU A 210 -16.59 4.24 3.16
C LEU A 210 -16.93 3.22 2.07
N ASN A 211 -17.15 1.96 2.43
CA ASN A 211 -17.56 0.91 1.49
C ASN A 211 -18.82 1.30 0.71
N ASN A 212 -19.86 1.78 1.38
CA ASN A 212 -21.09 2.24 0.72
C ASN A 212 -20.85 3.38 -0.28
N LYS A 213 -19.76 4.15 -0.12
CA LYS A 213 -19.43 5.27 -1.00
C LYS A 213 -18.56 4.87 -2.20
N ILE A 214 -17.65 3.92 -2.04
CA ILE A 214 -16.63 3.60 -3.07
C ILE A 214 -16.60 2.14 -3.52
N HIS A 215 -17.44 1.26 -2.97
CA HIS A 215 -17.58 -0.11 -3.46
C HIS A 215 -17.94 -0.13 -4.95
N GLY A 216 -17.33 -1.04 -5.71
CA GLY A 216 -17.53 -1.14 -7.14
C GLY A 216 -16.79 -0.09 -7.97
N PHE A 217 -15.99 0.79 -7.35
CA PHE A 217 -15.17 1.77 -8.08
C PHE A 217 -14.23 1.06 -9.04
N LYS A 218 -14.23 1.49 -10.31
CA LYS A 218 -13.45 0.87 -11.38
C LYS A 218 -12.22 1.70 -11.68
N ALA A 219 -11.08 1.05 -11.85
CA ALA A 219 -9.83 1.68 -12.27
C ALA A 219 -9.14 0.89 -13.37
N SER A 220 -8.33 1.60 -14.17
CA SER A 220 -7.42 0.97 -15.12
C SER A 220 -5.99 1.16 -14.65
N VAL A 221 -5.23 0.08 -14.65
CA VAL A 221 -3.80 0.05 -14.28
C VAL A 221 -3.02 -0.27 -15.54
N THR A 222 -2.18 0.67 -15.96
CA THR A 222 -1.46 0.62 -17.24
C THR A 222 0.05 0.66 -17.07
N GLU A 223 0.55 0.81 -15.85
CA GLU A 223 1.98 0.95 -15.59
C GLU A 223 2.45 0.00 -14.49
N LEU A 224 3.60 -0.62 -14.75
CA LEU A 224 4.44 -1.28 -13.76
C LEU A 224 5.63 -0.37 -13.48
N TRP A 225 5.79 0.03 -12.22
CA TRP A 225 6.90 0.85 -11.78
C TRP A 225 7.98 0.00 -11.15
N TYR A 226 9.22 0.32 -11.48
CA TYR A 226 10.40 -0.12 -10.76
C TYR A 226 10.93 1.04 -9.91
N VAL A 227 10.98 0.85 -8.60
CA VAL A 227 11.23 1.90 -7.62
C VAL A 227 12.44 1.55 -6.79
N GLU A 228 13.40 2.47 -6.75
CA GLU A 228 14.52 2.47 -5.81
C GLU A 228 14.14 3.42 -4.66
N GLU A 229 13.81 2.88 -3.48
CA GLU A 229 13.46 3.61 -2.27
C GLU A 229 14.74 3.90 -1.46
N TYR A 230 15.14 5.17 -1.42
CA TYR A 230 16.32 5.65 -0.69
C TYR A 230 16.03 5.93 0.79
N ASP A 231 14.75 6.01 1.15
CA ASP A 231 14.28 6.03 2.52
C ASP A 231 13.42 4.78 2.78
N VAL A 232 13.47 4.25 4.00
CA VAL A 232 12.69 3.07 4.41
C VAL A 232 11.21 3.37 4.24
N LEU A 233 10.51 2.54 3.45
CA LEU A 233 9.08 2.70 3.11
C LEU A 233 8.76 4.01 2.38
N ALA A 234 9.67 4.53 1.53
CA ALA A 234 9.49 5.77 0.78
C ALA A 234 8.15 5.84 0.02
N LEU A 235 7.68 4.75 -0.58
CA LEU A 235 6.38 4.70 -1.26
C LEU A 235 5.20 4.93 -0.30
N ALA A 236 5.30 4.53 0.96
CA ALA A 236 4.26 4.67 1.97
C ALA A 236 4.36 5.98 2.79
N LEU A 237 5.56 6.58 2.83
CA LEU A 237 5.89 7.67 3.75
C LEU A 237 6.34 8.95 3.04
N ASP A 238 6.11 9.08 1.73
CA ASP A 238 6.57 10.22 0.93
C ASP A 238 8.09 10.43 1.02
N GLY A 239 8.84 9.33 1.06
CA GLY A 239 10.30 9.34 1.13
C GLY A 239 10.96 9.57 -0.23
N ARG A 240 12.29 9.71 -0.21
CA ARG A 240 13.09 9.85 -1.43
C ARG A 240 13.11 8.53 -2.19
N MET A 241 12.87 8.62 -3.49
CA MET A 241 12.86 7.47 -4.38
C MET A 241 13.27 7.86 -5.80
N LYS A 242 13.72 6.89 -6.58
CA LYS A 242 13.87 6.98 -8.04
C LYS A 242 12.90 6.00 -8.67
N VAL A 243 12.11 6.48 -9.63
CA VAL A 243 11.04 5.70 -10.26
C VAL A 243 11.31 5.55 -11.75
N ARG A 244 11.31 4.31 -12.23
CA ARG A 244 11.29 3.97 -13.64
C ARG A 244 9.93 3.40 -13.98
N ARG A 245 9.27 3.96 -15.00
CA ARG A 245 7.88 3.64 -15.35
C ARG A 245 7.87 2.84 -16.64
N PHE A 246 7.21 1.69 -16.62
CA PHE A 246 7.04 0.83 -17.79
C PHE A 246 5.57 0.61 -18.07
N HIS A 247 5.17 0.82 -19.32
CA HIS A 247 3.79 0.61 -19.74
C HIS A 247 3.52 -0.89 -19.88
N LEU A 248 2.37 -1.32 -19.39
CA LEU A 248 1.82 -2.64 -19.64
C LEU A 248 1.34 -2.69 -21.09
N GLY A 249 1.75 -3.72 -21.83
CA GLY A 249 1.49 -3.78 -23.25
C GLY A 249 1.64 -5.16 -23.86
N CYS A 250 0.77 -6.10 -23.49
CA CYS A 250 0.71 -7.37 -24.22
C CYS A 250 0.30 -7.10 -25.67
N LYS A 251 1.03 -7.68 -26.63
CA LYS A 251 0.55 -7.74 -28.01
C LYS A 251 -0.68 -8.64 -28.01
N ASP A 252 -1.82 -8.13 -28.46
CA ASP A 252 -2.97 -8.97 -28.78
C ASP A 252 -2.47 -10.03 -29.77
N ARG A 253 -2.37 -11.28 -29.32
CA ARG A 253 -2.27 -12.41 -30.24
C ARG A 253 -3.69 -12.65 -30.78
N SER A 254 -4.14 -11.76 -31.66
CA SER A 254 -5.24 -12.02 -32.59
C SER A 254 -4.81 -13.07 -33.62
#